data_AF-A0A1I3ADW0-F1
#
_entry.id   AF-A0A1I3ADW0-F1
#
_cell.length_a   1.000
_cell.length_b   1.000
_cell.length_c   1.000
_cell.angle_alpha   90.00
_cell.angle_beta   90.00
_cell.angle_gamma   90.00
#
_symmetry.space_group_name_H-M   'P 1'
#
loop_
_entity.id
_entity.type
_entity.pdbx_description
1 polymer ?
#
loop_
_entity_poly.entity_id
_entity_poly.type
_entity_poly.pdbx_seq_one_letter_code
_entity_poly.pdbx_strand_id
1 'polypeptide(L)'
;MVGQLMQSNTQAVSTETLLRVVADPKRRAILRHLNRTDSRAVDVDALTAALESHGRPIDAEDDRTAIELRHTHLPMLADADVIEYDRGRDYVAYRGDDRTEALLTFVSERLE
;
A
#
# COMPACT_ATOMS: atom_id res chain seq x y z
N MET A 1 -10.05 12.92 -39.44
CA MET A 1 -10.55 12.99 -38.04
C MET A 1 -9.92 11.84 -37.27
N VAL A 2 -8.89 12.16 -36.49
CA VAL A 2 -8.19 11.21 -35.62
C VAL A 2 -8.92 11.15 -34.28
N GLY A 3 -9.69 10.08 -34.07
CA GLY A 3 -10.18 9.69 -32.76
C GLY A 3 -9.11 8.84 -32.08
N GLN A 4 -8.10 9.50 -31.51
CA GLN A 4 -7.10 8.86 -30.68
C GLN A 4 -7.83 8.19 -29.51
N LEU A 5 -7.92 6.86 -29.53
CA LEU A 5 -8.37 6.07 -28.40
C LEU A 5 -7.48 6.41 -27.21
N MET A 6 -8.17 6.77 -26.12
CA MET A 6 -7.70 6.97 -24.77
C MET A 6 -6.85 5.77 -24.34
N GLN A 7 -5.56 5.83 -24.64
CA GLN A 7 -4.56 4.96 -24.06
C GLN A 7 -4.38 5.45 -22.63
N SER A 8 -5.14 4.87 -21.71
CA SER A 8 -4.80 4.86 -20.29
C SER A 8 -3.41 4.23 -20.20
N ASN A 9 -2.37 5.05 -20.25
CA ASN A 9 -0.99 4.61 -20.11
C ASN A 9 -0.75 4.31 -18.63
N THR A 10 -1.40 3.26 -18.11
CA THR A 10 -1.02 2.63 -16.85
C THR A 10 0.32 1.98 -17.12
N GLN A 11 1.41 2.73 -16.90
CA GLN A 11 2.74 2.14 -16.91
C GLN A 11 2.78 1.12 -15.79
N ALA A 12 2.78 -0.16 -16.16
CA ALA A 12 2.96 -1.24 -15.21
C ALA A 12 4.22 -0.96 -14.37
N VAL A 13 4.08 -1.03 -13.05
CA VAL A 13 5.17 -0.83 -12.09
C VAL A 13 6.37 -1.69 -12.50
N SER A 14 7.56 -1.09 -12.57
CA SER A 14 8.77 -1.84 -12.92
C SER A 14 9.05 -2.94 -11.88
N THR A 15 9.69 -4.02 -12.31
CA THR A 15 10.06 -5.13 -11.41
C THR A 15 10.91 -4.65 -10.24
N GLU A 16 11.88 -3.76 -10.49
CA GLU A 16 12.77 -3.18 -9.49
C GLU A 16 12.01 -2.33 -8.47
N THR A 17 11.05 -1.54 -8.94
CA THR A 17 10.16 -0.75 -8.07
C THR A 17 9.33 -1.67 -7.19
N LEU A 18 8.71 -2.69 -7.78
CA LEU A 18 7.85 -3.63 -7.06
C LEU A 18 8.66 -4.42 -6.01
N LEU A 19 9.85 -4.92 -6.36
CA LEU A 19 10.75 -5.59 -5.42
C LEU A 19 11.16 -4.68 -4.26
N ARG A 20 11.46 -3.40 -4.53
CA ARG A 20 11.77 -2.42 -3.48
C ARG A 20 10.58 -2.18 -2.57
N VAL A 21 9.37 -2.09 -3.13
CA VAL A 21 8.14 -1.96 -2.35
C VAL A 21 7.99 -3.14 -1.40
N VAL A 22 8.02 -4.38 -1.91
CA VAL A 22 7.77 -5.57 -1.09
C VAL A 22 8.93 -5.97 -0.18
N ALA A 23 10.14 -5.42 -0.36
CA ALA A 23 11.28 -5.72 0.50
C ALA A 23 11.05 -5.30 1.98
N ASP A 24 10.19 -4.32 2.23
CA ASP A 24 9.92 -3.79 3.57
C ASP A 24 8.71 -4.45 4.23
N PRO A 25 8.85 -5.02 5.45
CA PRO A 25 7.77 -5.70 6.15
C PRO A 25 6.54 -4.82 6.42
N LYS A 26 6.73 -3.54 6.75
CA LYS A 26 5.62 -2.62 7.01
C LYS A 26 4.85 -2.34 5.72
N ARG A 27 5.55 -2.10 4.60
CA ARG A 27 4.91 -1.95 3.29
C ARG A 27 4.12 -3.19 2.88
N ARG A 28 4.65 -4.40 3.12
CA ARG A 28 3.90 -5.65 2.89
C ARG A 28 2.66 -5.74 3.76
N ALA A 29 2.75 -5.39 5.03
CA ALA A 29 1.60 -5.42 5.95
C ALA A 29 0.49 -4.46 5.48
N ILE A 30 0.84 -3.23 5.08
CA ILE A 30 -0.09 -2.25 4.50
C ILE A 30 -0.78 -2.83 3.27
N LEU A 31 -0.02 -3.31 2.28
CA LEU A 31 -0.59 -3.81 1.02
C LEU A 31 -1.45 -5.06 1.23
N ARG A 32 -1.04 -5.97 2.13
CA ARG A 32 -1.84 -7.14 2.51
C ARG A 32 -3.15 -6.74 3.19
N HIS A 33 -3.12 -5.75 4.08
CA HIS A 33 -4.33 -5.26 4.74
C HIS A 33 -5.31 -4.64 3.72
N LEU A 34 -4.81 -3.77 2.86
CA LEU A 34 -5.62 -3.13 1.83
C LEU A 34 -6.20 -4.16 0.84
N ASN A 35 -5.40 -5.15 0.39
CA ASN A 35 -5.87 -6.18 -0.53
C ASN A 35 -6.97 -7.09 0.08
N ARG A 36 -6.92 -7.34 1.40
CA ARG A 36 -7.94 -8.13 2.11
C ARG A 36 -9.19 -7.34 2.46
N THR A 37 -9.14 -6.01 2.39
CA THR A 37 -10.29 -5.16 2.67
C THR A 37 -11.20 -5.16 1.45
N ASP A 38 -12.50 -5.42 1.62
CA ASP A 38 -13.46 -5.56 0.50
C ASP A 38 -13.51 -4.31 -0.40
N SER A 39 -13.50 -3.11 0.21
CA SER A 39 -13.46 -1.84 -0.52
C SER A 39 -12.10 -1.55 -1.15
N ARG A 40 -11.07 -2.33 -0.78
CA ARG A 40 -9.66 -2.08 -1.07
C ARG A 40 -9.19 -0.68 -0.68
N ALA A 41 -9.89 -0.02 0.22
CA ALA A 41 -9.62 1.36 0.58
C ALA A 41 -10.12 1.69 2.00
N VAL A 42 -9.34 2.50 2.71
CA VAL A 42 -9.53 2.81 4.13
C VAL A 42 -9.01 4.21 4.46
N ASP A 43 -9.47 4.76 5.56
CA ASP A 43 -8.86 5.94 6.19
C ASP A 43 -7.51 5.56 6.82
N VAL A 44 -6.56 6.50 6.84
CA VAL A 44 -5.21 6.26 7.38
C VAL A 44 -5.25 5.95 8.89
N ASP A 45 -6.18 6.55 9.64
CA ASP A 45 -6.33 6.25 11.07
C ASP A 45 -6.82 4.81 11.29
N ALA A 46 -7.77 4.33 10.47
CA ALA A 46 -8.22 2.95 10.50
C ALA A 46 -7.10 1.97 10.10
N LEU A 47 -6.29 2.34 9.10
CA LEU A 47 -5.10 1.58 8.73
C LEU A 47 -4.08 1.52 9.88
N THR A 48 -3.84 2.64 10.56
CA THR A 48 -2.92 2.72 11.71
C THR A 48 -3.37 1.75 12.79
N ALA A 49 -4.63 1.86 13.24
CA ALA A 49 -5.19 0.99 14.28
C ALA A 49 -5.11 -0.49 13.89
N ALA A 50 -5.37 -0.83 12.64
CA ALA A 50 -5.30 -2.22 12.15
C ALA A 50 -3.87 -2.77 12.13
N LEU A 51 -2.85 -1.94 11.87
CA LEU A 51 -1.45 -2.38 11.87
C LEU A 51 -0.90 -2.53 13.28
N GLU A 52 -1.38 -1.73 14.23
CA GLU A 52 -0.95 -1.80 15.63
C GLU A 52 -1.62 -2.93 16.41
N SER A 53 -2.87 -3.27 16.08
CA SER A 53 -3.59 -4.39 16.70
C SER A 53 -2.89 -5.75 16.50
N HIS A 54 -1.97 -5.83 15.53
CA HIS A 54 -1.14 -7.01 15.28
C HIS A 54 0.19 -7.01 16.06
N GLY A 55 0.46 -6.00 16.91
CA GLY A 55 1.80 -5.68 17.44
C GLY A 55 1.98 -5.59 18.95
N ARG A 56 1.18 -4.82 19.72
CA ARG A 56 1.33 -4.62 21.18
C ARG A 56 0.22 -3.69 21.75
N PRO A 57 0.11 -3.48 23.08
CA PRO A 57 -0.94 -2.65 23.67
C PRO A 57 -0.73 -1.16 23.35
N ILE A 58 -1.87 -0.49 23.16
CA ILE A 58 -2.07 0.88 22.67
C ILE A 58 -1.61 1.87 23.76
N ASP A 59 -0.43 2.47 23.62
CA ASP A 59 -0.03 3.72 24.28
C ASP A 59 1.24 4.30 23.59
N ALA A 60 1.22 5.60 23.25
CA ALA A 60 2.29 6.42 22.62
C ALA A 60 2.92 5.93 21.29
N GLU A 61 2.78 4.66 20.91
CA GLU A 61 3.24 4.12 19.62
C GLU A 61 2.34 4.55 18.44
N ASP A 62 1.06 4.84 18.71
CA ASP A 62 0.02 5.23 17.73
C ASP A 62 0.43 6.48 16.92
N ASP A 63 0.94 7.50 17.62
CA ASP A 63 1.45 8.73 16.98
C ASP A 63 2.63 8.43 16.05
N ARG A 64 3.51 7.50 16.44
CA ARG A 64 4.70 7.18 15.64
C ARG A 64 4.33 6.39 14.39
N THR A 65 3.46 5.39 14.50
CA THR A 65 3.00 4.59 13.36
C THR A 65 2.25 5.47 12.38
N ALA A 66 1.34 6.33 12.85
CA ALA A 66 0.61 7.28 12.03
C ALA A 66 1.56 8.24 11.29
N ILE A 67 2.58 8.79 11.98
CA ILE A 67 3.59 9.65 11.36
C ILE A 67 4.37 8.89 10.27
N GLU A 68 4.85 7.68 10.56
CA GLU A 68 5.60 6.88 9.58
C GLU A 68 4.75 6.50 8.37
N LEU A 69 3.46 6.19 8.55
CA LEU A 69 2.52 5.96 7.45
C LEU A 69 2.41 7.20 6.56
N ARG A 70 2.10 8.36 7.14
CA ARG A 70 1.80 9.60 6.39
C ARG A 70 3.01 10.19 5.69
N HIS A 71 4.20 10.02 6.26
CA HIS A 71 5.41 10.71 5.81
C HIS A 71 6.41 9.79 5.11
N THR A 72 6.34 8.47 5.31
CA THR A 72 7.28 7.51 4.74
C THR A 72 6.56 6.49 3.88
N HIS A 73 5.71 5.67 4.47
CA HIS A 73 5.24 4.46 3.78
C HIS A 73 4.21 4.77 2.70
N LEU A 74 3.17 5.55 2.98
CA LEU A 74 2.12 5.85 2.01
C LEU A 74 2.63 6.69 0.84
N PRO A 75 3.44 7.76 1.03
CA PRO A 75 4.05 8.46 -0.09
C PRO A 75 4.90 7.55 -0.99
N MET A 76 5.77 6.70 -0.41
CA MET A 76 6.61 5.79 -1.21
C MET A 76 5.81 4.75 -1.98
N LEU A 77 4.70 4.27 -1.41
CA LEU A 77 3.81 3.32 -2.08
C LEU A 77 3.02 4.00 -3.21
N ALA A 78 2.62 5.27 -3.03
CA ALA A 78 1.95 6.06 -4.07
C ALA A 78 2.90 6.40 -5.22
N ASP A 79 4.15 6.77 -4.93
CA ASP A 79 5.19 6.98 -5.94
C ASP A 79 5.49 5.72 -6.76
N ALA A 80 5.26 4.54 -6.16
CA ALA A 80 5.37 3.24 -6.82
C ALA A 80 4.08 2.81 -7.56
N ASP A 81 3.03 3.63 -7.56
CA ASP A 81 1.72 3.39 -8.19
C ASP A 81 1.01 2.09 -7.73
N VAL A 82 1.35 1.59 -6.53
CA VAL A 82 0.68 0.40 -5.94
C VAL A 82 -0.49 0.77 -5.03
N ILE A 83 -0.60 2.06 -4.68
CA ILE A 83 -1.75 2.65 -3.98
C ILE A 83 -2.05 4.03 -4.56
N GLU A 84 -3.27 4.49 -4.32
CA GLU A 84 -3.62 5.90 -4.30
C GLU A 84 -3.60 6.40 -2.87
N TYR A 85 -2.99 7.55 -2.64
CA TYR A 85 -2.95 8.19 -1.33
C TYR A 85 -3.37 9.65 -1.44
N ASP A 86 -4.54 9.98 -0.87
CA ASP A 86 -5.01 11.35 -0.72
C ASP A 86 -4.66 11.84 0.68
N ARG A 87 -3.59 12.63 0.77
CA ARG A 87 -3.14 13.24 2.04
C ARG A 87 -4.14 14.25 2.60
N GLY A 88 -4.94 14.92 1.75
CA GLY A 88 -5.88 15.94 2.17
C GLY A 88 -7.15 15.35 2.79
N ARG A 89 -7.57 14.18 2.30
CA ARG A 89 -8.69 13.40 2.84
C ARG A 89 -8.27 12.31 3.81
N ASP A 90 -6.98 12.09 3.91
CA ASP A 90 -6.37 11.08 4.74
C ASP A 90 -6.85 9.66 4.44
N TYR A 91 -6.84 9.37 3.15
CA TYR A 91 -7.48 8.20 2.57
C TYR A 91 -6.50 7.46 1.67
N VAL A 92 -6.54 6.13 1.73
CA VAL A 92 -5.70 5.25 0.91
C VAL A 92 -6.55 4.21 0.21
N ALA A 93 -6.27 3.99 -1.08
CA ALA A 93 -6.88 2.93 -1.88
C ALA A 93 -5.80 2.08 -2.55
N TYR A 94 -5.98 0.76 -2.53
CA TYR A 94 -5.09 -0.18 -3.20
C TYR A 94 -5.22 -0.06 -4.72
N ARG A 95 -4.08 -0.05 -5.41
CA ARG A 95 -3.98 -0.08 -6.88
C ARG A 95 -3.15 -1.25 -7.40
N GLY A 96 -2.83 -2.21 -6.54
CA GLY A 96 -2.05 -3.38 -6.94
C GLY A 96 -2.75 -4.21 -8.02
N ASP A 97 -1.93 -4.82 -8.86
CA ASP A 97 -2.31 -5.73 -9.92
C ASP A 97 -1.99 -7.19 -9.55
N ASP A 98 -2.34 -8.13 -10.43
CA ASP A 98 -2.08 -9.56 -10.24
C ASP A 98 -0.61 -9.87 -9.92
N ARG A 99 0.35 -9.09 -10.48
CA ARG A 99 1.78 -9.29 -10.23
C ARG A 99 2.15 -8.89 -8.81
N THR A 100 1.63 -7.76 -8.34
CA THR A 100 1.81 -7.28 -6.97
C THR A 100 1.23 -8.27 -5.97
N GLU A 101 0.01 -8.75 -6.23
CA GLU A 101 -0.68 -9.71 -5.37
C GLU A 101 0.04 -11.07 -5.33
N ALA A 102 0.49 -11.58 -6.49
CA ALA A 102 1.26 -12.82 -6.58
C ALA A 102 2.59 -12.71 -5.82
N LEU A 103 3.29 -11.58 -5.92
CA LEU A 103 4.56 -11.38 -5.22
C LEU A 103 4.36 -11.27 -3.69
N LEU A 104 3.33 -10.55 -3.24
CA LEU A 104 2.98 -10.48 -1.81
C LEU A 104 2.66 -11.87 -1.24
N THR A 105 1.95 -12.69 -2.03
CA THR A 105 1.65 -14.09 -1.67
C THR A 105 2.93 -14.91 -1.60
N PHE A 106 3.79 -14.85 -2.63
CA PHE A 106 5.05 -15.57 -2.65
C PHE A 106 5.95 -15.24 -1.46
N VAL A 107 6.14 -13.96 -1.14
CA VAL A 107 6.96 -13.53 0.01
C VAL A 107 6.39 -14.09 1.31
N SER A 108 5.07 -13.99 1.51
CA SER A 108 4.41 -14.48 2.72
C SER A 108 4.44 -16.00 2.88
N GLU A 109 4.47 -16.77 1.79
CA GLU A 109 4.42 -18.24 1.83
C GLU A 109 5.79 -18.91 1.82
N ARG A 110 6.80 -18.23 1.29
CA ARG A 110 8.13 -18.82 1.01
C ARG A 110 9.26 -18.17 1.78
N LEU A 111 9.11 -16.93 2.22
CA LEU A 111 10.20 -16.12 2.78
C LEU A 111 9.89 -15.56 4.20
N GLU A 112 8.66 -15.66 4.66
CA GLU A 112 8.21 -15.35 6.04
C GLU A 112 7.73 -16.64 6.72
#